data_AF-A0A7C4VU25-F1
#
_entry.id   AF-A0A7C4VU25-F1
#
_cell.length_a   1.000
_cell.length_b   1.000
_cell.length_c   1.000
_cell.angle_alpha   90.00
_cell.angle_beta   90.00
_cell.angle_gamma   90.00
#
_symmetry.space_group_name_H-M   'P 1'
#
loop_
_entity.id
_entity.type
_entity.pdbx_description
1 polymer ?
#
loop_
_entity_poly.entity_id
_entity_poly.type
_entity_poly.pdbx_seq_one_letter_code
_entity_poly.pdbx_strand_id
1 'polypeptide(L)'
;MEENKEIVKNLVYMFARARPNKISLELDLEKEFSVISIYINELKLVSIQPKRIDFTSFAMGVIEAYEKVYGKLEVVPVSFREEIYKNDKVSIDLYPTGSEGIFDIFINYNVKRDQDSKTR
;
A
#
# COMPACT_ATOMS: atom_id res chain seq x y z
N MET A 1 -0.96 13.20 -12.62
CA MET A 1 -1.37 12.91 -11.23
C MET A 1 -2.45 11.83 -11.20
N GLU A 2 -3.66 12.07 -11.73
CA GLU A 2 -4.73 11.04 -11.71
C GLU A 2 -4.36 9.73 -12.43
N GLU A 3 -3.66 9.82 -13.56
CA GLU A 3 -3.19 8.65 -14.31
C GLU A 3 -2.15 7.81 -13.54
N ASN A 4 -1.28 8.44 -12.75
CA ASN A 4 -0.27 7.73 -11.94
C ASN A 4 -0.96 6.97 -10.81
N LYS A 5 -1.92 7.61 -10.15
CA LYS A 5 -2.75 7.00 -9.12
C LYS A 5 -3.48 5.78 -9.68
N GLU A 6 -4.07 5.88 -10.87
CA GLU A 6 -4.81 4.79 -11.50
C GLU A 6 -3.92 3.58 -11.81
N ILE A 7 -2.70 3.80 -12.29
CA ILE A 7 -1.72 2.74 -12.53
C ILE A 7 -1.38 2.00 -11.23
N VAL A 8 -1.06 2.74 -10.18
CA VAL A 8 -0.75 2.17 -8.86
C VAL A 8 -1.96 1.40 -8.34
N LYS A 9 -3.15 1.98 -8.41
CA LYS A 9 -4.38 1.35 -7.95
C LYS A 9 -4.63 0.02 -8.64
N ASN A 10 -4.54 -0.01 -9.97
CA ASN A 10 -4.78 -1.23 -10.75
C ASN A 10 -3.71 -2.29 -10.47
N LEU A 11 -2.43 -1.90 -10.37
CA LEU A 11 -1.35 -2.80 -9.99
C LEU A 11 -1.59 -3.43 -8.62
N VAL A 12 -1.82 -2.60 -7.60
CA VAL A 12 -1.99 -3.05 -6.20
C VAL A 12 -3.27 -3.87 -6.05
N TYR A 13 -4.36 -3.49 -6.73
CA TYR A 13 -5.62 -4.22 -6.69
C TYR A 13 -5.46 -5.69 -7.11
N MET A 14 -4.61 -5.99 -8.09
CA MET A 14 -4.34 -7.37 -8.52
C MET A 14 -3.74 -8.23 -7.40
N PHE A 15 -2.98 -7.63 -6.48
CA PHE A 15 -2.25 -8.36 -5.45
C PHE A 15 -2.80 -8.16 -4.04
N ALA A 16 -3.68 -7.18 -3.80
CA ALA A 16 -4.18 -6.84 -2.47
C ALA A 16 -4.78 -8.04 -1.72
N ARG A 17 -5.49 -8.95 -2.42
CA ARG A 17 -6.04 -10.18 -1.83
C ARG A 17 -5.00 -11.23 -1.45
N ALA A 18 -3.81 -11.17 -2.04
CA ALA A 18 -2.68 -12.02 -1.64
C ALA A 18 -2.04 -11.57 -0.31
N ARG A 19 -2.60 -10.51 0.30
CA ARG A 19 -2.25 -9.96 1.61
C ARG A 19 -0.78 -9.52 1.72
N PRO A 20 -0.29 -8.62 0.84
CA PRO A 20 1.06 -8.11 0.96
C PRO A 20 1.25 -7.35 2.27
N ASN A 21 2.41 -7.51 2.91
CA ASN A 21 2.75 -6.85 4.18
C ASN A 21 3.46 -5.51 3.98
N LYS A 22 4.05 -5.30 2.80
CA LYS A 22 4.72 -4.05 2.42
C LYS A 22 4.56 -3.76 0.93
N ILE A 23 4.36 -2.50 0.59
CA ILE A 23 4.42 -1.98 -0.78
C ILE A 23 5.37 -0.79 -0.79
N SER A 24 6.39 -0.83 -1.63
CA SER A 24 7.43 0.19 -1.71
C SER A 24 7.40 0.86 -3.07
N LEU A 25 7.55 2.17 -3.09
CA LEU A 25 7.91 2.95 -4.27
C LEU A 25 9.35 3.42 -4.12
N GLU A 26 10.16 3.16 -5.12
CA GLU A 26 11.53 3.65 -5.23
C GLU A 26 11.63 4.55 -6.46
N LEU A 27 12.15 5.76 -6.25
CA LEU A 27 12.45 6.73 -7.28
C LEU A 27 13.93 6.66 -7.62
N ASP A 28 14.24 6.31 -8.87
CA ASP A 28 15.57 6.57 -9.40
C ASP A 28 15.66 8.09 -9.63
N LEU A 29 16.54 8.78 -8.89
CA LEU A 29 16.67 10.24 -9.00
C LEU A 29 17.38 10.66 -10.30
N GLU A 30 18.08 9.74 -10.96
CA GLU A 30 18.80 9.99 -12.22
C GLU A 30 17.96 9.60 -13.44
N LYS A 31 16.92 8.78 -13.28
CA LYS A 31 16.10 8.26 -14.38
C LYS A 31 14.62 8.55 -14.18
N GLU A 32 13.89 8.76 -15.27
CA GLU A 32 12.46 9.12 -15.21
C GLU A 32 11.50 7.94 -14.96
N PHE A 33 11.98 6.83 -14.40
CA PHE A 33 11.14 5.67 -14.06
C PHE A 33 10.87 5.55 -12.56
N SER A 34 9.90 4.72 -12.23
CA SER A 34 9.58 4.37 -10.84
C SER A 34 9.52 2.87 -10.68
N VAL A 35 9.99 2.37 -9.54
CA VAL A 35 9.96 0.94 -9.22
C VAL A 35 8.97 0.73 -8.09
N ILE A 36 7.94 -0.08 -8.34
CA ILE A 36 7.00 -0.51 -7.31
C ILE A 36 7.32 -1.95 -6.93
N SER A 37 7.58 -2.17 -5.65
CA SER A 37 7.82 -3.50 -5.08
C SER A 37 6.66 -3.90 -4.16
N ILE A 38 6.09 -5.08 -4.36
CA ILE A 38 5.04 -5.66 -3.52
C ILE A 38 5.61 -6.88 -2.80
N TYR A 39 5.56 -6.87 -1.49
CA TYR A 39 6.11 -7.91 -0.63
C TYR A 39 4.99 -8.76 -0.04
N ILE A 40 5.03 -10.07 -0.30
CA ILE A 40 4.08 -11.06 0.21
C ILE A 40 4.91 -12.13 0.93
N ASN A 41 5.01 -12.04 2.24
CA ASN A 41 5.93 -12.86 3.04
C ASN A 41 7.37 -12.74 2.51
N GLU A 42 7.97 -13.84 2.04
CA GLU A 42 9.33 -13.88 1.47
C GLU A 42 9.37 -13.55 -0.04
N LEU A 43 8.22 -13.39 -0.68
CA LEU A 43 8.12 -13.08 -2.12
C LEU A 43 8.16 -11.57 -2.35
N LYS A 44 9.03 -11.14 -3.28
CA LYS A 44 9.11 -9.76 -3.78
C LYS A 44 8.70 -9.72 -5.25
N LEU A 45 7.58 -9.04 -5.55
CA LEU A 45 7.16 -8.75 -6.92
C LEU A 45 7.61 -7.33 -7.28
N VAL A 46 8.19 -7.16 -8.47
CA VAL A 46 8.74 -5.87 -8.92
C VAL A 46 8.05 -5.45 -10.21
N SER A 47 7.61 -4.20 -10.26
CA SER A 47 7.03 -3.57 -11.43
C SER A 47 7.75 -2.27 -11.74
N ILE A 48 8.34 -2.19 -12.94
CA ILE A 48 9.02 -0.99 -13.43
C ILE A 48 8.00 -0.16 -14.22
N GLN A 49 7.84 1.09 -13.82
CA GLN A 49 6.91 2.04 -14.41
C GLN A 49 7.70 3.04 -15.24
N PRO A 50 7.40 3.19 -16.55
CA PRO A 50 8.20 4.00 -17.48
C PRO A 50 8.09 5.52 -17.25
N LYS A 51 7.46 5.94 -16.15
CA LYS A 51 7.28 7.33 -15.77
C LYS A 51 7.42 7.49 -14.26
N ARG A 52 7.76 8.70 -13.83
CA ARG A 52 7.87 9.07 -12.43
C ARG A 52 6.50 9.10 -11.76
N ILE A 53 6.34 8.30 -10.71
CA ILE A 53 5.16 8.27 -9.84
C ILE A 53 5.49 9.08 -8.60
N ASP A 54 4.76 10.16 -8.35
CA ASP A 54 4.91 10.94 -7.12
C ASP A 54 4.33 10.19 -5.91
N PHE A 55 4.84 10.51 -4.72
CA PHE A 55 4.45 9.85 -3.47
C PHE A 55 2.95 9.98 -3.17
N THR A 56 2.33 11.10 -3.53
CA THR A 56 0.89 11.31 -3.33
C THR A 56 0.08 10.35 -4.20
N SER A 57 0.40 10.27 -5.49
CA SER A 57 -0.25 9.34 -6.43
C SER A 57 -0.06 7.88 -5.99
N PHE A 58 1.13 7.54 -5.47
CA PHE A 58 1.41 6.21 -4.94
C PHE A 58 0.56 5.88 -3.70
N ALA A 59 0.58 6.73 -2.68
CA ALA A 59 -0.18 6.52 -1.46
C ALA A 59 -1.69 6.42 -1.75
N MET A 60 -2.24 7.37 -2.52
CA MET A 60 -3.66 7.37 -2.86
C MET A 60 -4.06 6.14 -3.70
N GLY A 61 -3.21 5.72 -4.65
CA GLY A 61 -3.48 4.52 -5.45
C GLY A 61 -3.52 3.26 -4.61
N VAL A 62 -2.62 3.13 -3.63
CA VAL A 62 -2.62 2.01 -2.67
C VAL A 62 -3.87 2.04 -1.78
N ILE A 63 -4.21 3.20 -1.21
CA ILE A 63 -5.39 3.37 -0.35
C ILE A 63 -6.67 3.00 -1.12
N GLU A 64 -6.90 3.56 -2.31
CA GLU A 64 -8.08 3.27 -3.11
C GLU A 64 -8.16 1.79 -3.52
N ALA A 65 -7.02 1.15 -3.82
CA ALA A 65 -6.97 -0.27 -4.13
C ALA A 65 -7.41 -1.12 -2.93
N TYR A 66 -6.98 -0.76 -1.73
CA TYR A 66 -7.38 -1.44 -0.51
C TYR A 66 -8.83 -1.15 -0.13
N GLU A 67 -9.33 0.07 -0.30
CA GLU A 67 -10.74 0.38 -0.11
C GLU A 67 -11.65 -0.46 -1.01
N LYS A 68 -11.24 -0.67 -2.26
CA LYS A 68 -11.97 -1.52 -3.21
C LYS A 68 -12.02 -2.99 -2.79
N VAL A 69 -11.03 -3.48 -2.05
CA VAL A 69 -10.95 -4.90 -1.63
C VAL A 69 -11.52 -5.13 -0.24
N TYR A 70 -11.24 -4.24 0.71
CA TYR A 70 -11.54 -4.43 2.13
C TYR A 70 -12.70 -3.55 2.62
N GLY A 71 -13.12 -2.57 1.83
CA GLY A 71 -14.11 -1.57 2.21
C GLY A 71 -13.44 -0.27 2.65
N LYS A 72 -14.26 0.79 2.79
CA LYS A 72 -13.82 2.14 3.12
C LYS A 72 -12.87 2.17 4.34
N LEU A 73 -11.84 3.00 4.26
CA LEU A 73 -10.88 3.21 5.33
C LEU A 73 -11.16 4.55 6.02
N GLU A 74 -11.00 4.58 7.33
CA GLU A 74 -11.03 5.80 8.12
C GLU A 74 -9.61 6.29 8.35
N VAL A 75 -9.42 7.62 8.27
CA VAL A 75 -8.14 8.26 8.56
C VAL A 75 -8.04 8.51 10.05
N VAL A 76 -7.02 7.94 10.69
CA VAL A 76 -6.68 8.18 12.09
C VAL A 76 -5.39 8.98 12.13
N PRO A 77 -5.43 10.26 12.54
CA PRO A 77 -4.21 11.04 12.74
C PRO A 77 -3.46 10.46 13.95
N VAL A 78 -2.20 10.07 13.76
CA VAL A 78 -1.32 9.57 14.82
C VAL A 78 -0.44 10.70 15.35
N SER A 79 0.03 11.56 14.45
CA SER A 79 0.83 12.73 14.80
C SER A 79 0.62 13.84 13.77
N PHE A 80 1.34 14.95 13.91
CA PHE A 80 1.30 16.07 12.95
C PHE A 80 1.77 15.67 11.53
N ARG A 81 2.39 14.50 11.37
CA ARG A 81 3.00 14.03 10.11
C ARG A 81 2.65 12.60 9.73
N GLU A 82 1.93 11.88 10.59
CA GLU A 82 1.63 10.46 10.40
C GLU A 82 0.12 10.23 10.46
N GLU A 83 -0.39 9.61 9.40
CA GLU A 83 -1.78 9.21 9.25
C GLU A 83 -1.85 7.70 9.04
N ILE A 84 -2.72 7.04 9.79
CA ILE A 84 -3.05 5.62 9.58
C ILE A 84 -4.42 5.52 8.93
N TYR A 85 -4.52 4.76 7.85
CA TYR A 85 -5.77 4.47 7.16
C TYR A 85 -6.24 3.08 7.56
N LYS A 86 -7.36 2.95 8.28
CA LYS A 86 -7.77 1.65 8.83
C LYS A 86 -9.28 1.41 8.82
N ASN A 87 -9.64 0.13 8.88
CA ASN A 87 -10.97 -0.35 9.22
C ASN A 87 -10.88 -1.62 10.09
N ASP A 88 -11.97 -2.37 10.22
CA ASP A 88 -12.00 -3.59 11.03
C ASP A 88 -11.17 -4.75 10.44
N LYS A 89 -10.74 -4.67 9.17
CA LYS A 89 -9.99 -5.74 8.47
C LYS A 89 -8.52 -5.40 8.25
N VAL A 90 -8.20 -4.15 7.94
CA VAL A 90 -6.84 -3.73 7.57
C VAL A 90 -6.48 -2.38 8.17
N SER A 91 -5.17 -2.17 8.37
CA SER A 91 -4.57 -0.91 8.74
C SER A 91 -3.38 -0.66 7.83
N ILE A 92 -3.32 0.51 7.22
CA ILE A 92 -2.30 0.95 6.28
C ILE A 92 -1.54 2.11 6.93
N ASP A 93 -0.24 1.95 7.00
CA ASP A 93 0.67 2.92 7.61
C ASP A 93 1.65 3.43 6.53
N LEU A 94 1.76 4.76 6.41
CA LEU A 94 2.49 5.43 5.34
C LEU A 94 3.81 5.98 5.88
N TYR A 95 4.93 5.44 5.40
CA TYR A 95 6.28 5.86 5.81
C TYR A 95 7.07 6.44 4.63
N PRO A 96 7.12 7.77 4.49
CA PRO A 96 8.09 8.40 3.61
C PRO A 96 9.50 8.24 4.22
N THR A 97 10.33 7.36 3.63
CA THR A 97 11.71 7.20 4.07
C THR A 97 12.54 8.37 3.52
N GLY A 98 12.64 9.43 4.31
CA GLY A 98 13.28 10.68 3.92
C GLY A 98 14.80 10.57 3.80
N SER A 99 15.29 10.27 2.60
CA SER A 99 16.58 10.72 1.99
C SER A 99 16.96 9.93 0.74
N GLU A 100 16.39 8.74 0.53
CA GLU A 100 16.80 7.80 -0.54
C GLU A 100 15.82 7.71 -1.72
N GLY A 101 14.78 8.55 -1.76
CA GLY A 101 13.75 8.47 -2.80
C GLY A 101 12.81 7.27 -2.66
N ILE A 102 12.79 6.64 -1.48
CA ILE A 102 11.94 5.47 -1.18
C ILE A 102 10.74 5.90 -0.33
N PHE A 103 9.57 5.36 -0.66
CA PHE A 103 8.34 5.50 0.10
C PHE A 103 7.77 4.11 0.39
N ASP A 104 7.70 3.74 1.66
CA ASP A 104 7.19 2.46 2.12
C ASP A 104 5.75 2.61 2.65
N ILE A 105 4.93 1.61 2.36
CA ILE A 105 3.59 1.45 2.93
C ILE A 105 3.53 0.08 3.57
N PHE A 106 3.21 0.04 4.85
CA PHE A 106 3.03 -1.20 5.60
C PHE A 106 1.55 -1.51 5.77
N ILE A 107 1.20 -2.78 5.58
CA ILE A 107 -0.18 -3.25 5.69
C ILE A 107 -0.26 -4.29 6.79
N ASN A 108 -1.06 -3.98 7.80
CA ASN A 108 -1.42 -4.87 8.88
C ASN A 108 -2.83 -5.39 8.66
N TYR A 109 -3.01 -6.70 8.79
CA TYR A 109 -4.31 -7.33 8.64
C TYR A 109 -4.82 -7.78 10.00
N ASN A 110 -6.03 -7.34 10.35
CA ASN A 110 -6.71 -7.80 11.54
C ASN A 110 -7.21 -9.22 11.28
N VAL A 111 -6.51 -10.21 11.84
CA VAL A 111 -7.03 -11.57 11.91
C VAL A 111 -8.10 -11.54 13.00
N LYS A 112 -9.37 -11.32 12.63
CA LYS A 112 -10.46 -11.84 13.46
C LYS A 112 -10.24 -13.35 13.46
N ARG A 113 -9.77 -13.89 14.60
CA ARG A 113 -9.89 -15.33 14.83
C ARG A 113 -11.38 -15.60 14.74
N ASP A 114 -11.81 -16.34 13.72
CA ASP A 114 -13.09 -17.03 13.78
C ASP A 114 -12.97 -18.07 14.91
N GLN A 115 -13.05 -17.61 16.16
CA GLN A 115 -13.51 -18.43 17.26
C GLN A 115 -15.03 -18.37 17.22
N ASP A 116 -15.61 -19.07 16.25
CA ASP A 116 -16.95 -19.58 16.43
C ASP A 116 -17.08 -20.91 15.71
N SER A 117 -17.56 -21.90 16.47
CA SER A 117 -18.07 -23.21 16.05
C SER A 117 -17.07 -24.26 15.57
N LYS A 118 -16.56 -25.04 16.54
CA LYS A 118 -16.84 -26.48 16.61
C LYS A 118 -16.68 -26.99 18.05
N THR A 119 -17.58 -26.52 18.92
CA THR A 119 -18.12 -27.40 19.96
C THR A 119 -19.30 -28.12 19.32
N ARG A 120 -19.12 -29.40 18.99
CA ARG A 120 -20.11 -30.47 19.03
C ARG A 120 -19.43 -31.77 18.61
#